data_AF-A0A072TWN6-F1
#
_entry.id   AF-A0A072TWN6-F1
#
_cell.length_a   1.000
_cell.length_b   1.000
_cell.length_c   1.000
_cell.angle_alpha   90.00
_cell.angle_beta   90.00
_cell.angle_gamma   90.00
#
_symmetry.space_group_name_H-M   'P 1'
#
loop_
_entity.id
_entity.type
_entity.pdbx_description
1 polymer ?
#
loop_
_entity_poly.entity_id
_entity_poly.type
_entity_poly.pdbx_seq_one_letter_code
_entity_poly.pdbx_strand_id
1 'polypeptide(L)'
;MDIPLLLNFLQDNPDAPISSPWKQIYDVETWLIFYKNNESGFSIYDIRSLVNIQRGVLWDNSSYYATIDVPSNDTKYSTIN
;
A
#
# COMPACT_ATOMS: atom_id res chain seq x y z
N MET A 1 -10.02 13.78 -3.39
CA MET A 1 -9.81 12.81 -4.49
C MET A 1 -10.43 11.49 -4.08
N ASP A 2 -11.30 10.92 -4.91
CA ASP A 2 -11.98 9.64 -4.62
C ASP A 2 -11.09 8.42 -4.88
N ILE A 3 -11.45 7.26 -4.32
CA ILE A 3 -10.68 6.01 -4.38
C ILE A 3 -10.34 5.58 -5.82
N PRO A 4 -11.30 5.50 -6.77
CA PRO A 4 -10.98 5.07 -8.14
C PRO A 4 -10.09 6.08 -8.87
N LEU A 5 -10.24 7.37 -8.56
CA LEU A 5 -9.39 8.43 -9.13
C LEU A 5 -7.95 8.32 -8.64
N LEU A 6 -7.74 7.97 -7.36
CA LEU A 6 -6.40 7.73 -6.83
C LEU A 6 -5.73 6.54 -7.52
N LEU A 7 -6.43 5.40 -7.63
CA LEU A 7 -5.88 4.20 -8.26
C LEU A 7 -5.51 4.44 -9.72
N ASN A 8 -6.39 5.09 -10.50
CA ASN A 8 -6.09 5.47 -11.88
C ASN A 8 -4.90 6.43 -11.96
N PHE A 9 -4.86 7.45 -11.10
CA PHE A 9 -3.75 8.39 -11.04
C PHE A 9 -2.42 7.70 -10.77
N LEU A 10 -2.38 6.77 -9.81
CA LEU A 10 -1.20 6.00 -9.45
C LEU A 10 -0.72 5.10 -10.59
N GLN A 11 -1.66 4.50 -11.32
CA GLN A 11 -1.35 3.65 -12.47
C GLN A 11 -0.73 4.47 -13.61
N ASP A 12 -1.29 5.65 -13.90
CA ASP A 12 -0.83 6.50 -15.00
C ASP A 12 0.42 7.33 -14.63
N ASN A 13 0.63 7.61 -13.34
CA ASN A 13 1.67 8.49 -12.82
C ASN A 13 2.36 7.87 -11.60
N PRO A 14 3.10 6.76 -11.76
CA PRO A 14 3.67 6.01 -10.64
C PRO A 14 4.65 6.82 -9.79
N ASP A 15 5.28 7.84 -10.38
CA ASP A 15 6.32 8.67 -9.75
C ASP A 15 5.78 10.02 -9.25
N ALA A 16 4.50 10.31 -9.50
CA ALA A 16 3.94 11.60 -9.17
C ALA A 16 3.67 11.71 -7.66
N PRO A 17 3.90 12.90 -7.08
CA PRO A 17 3.58 13.13 -5.68
C PRO A 17 2.06 12.99 -5.47
N ILE A 18 1.70 12.31 -4.38
CA ILE A 18 0.31 12.16 -3.98
C ILE A 18 -0.22 13.51 -3.50
N SER A 19 -1.40 13.87 -3.99
CA SER A 19 -2.07 15.11 -3.61
C SER A 19 -2.92 14.93 -2.34
N SER A 20 -3.07 16.04 -1.61
CA SER A 20 -4.02 16.13 -0.49
C SER A 20 -5.43 15.70 -0.94
N PRO A 21 -6.19 14.96 -0.11
CA PRO A 21 -5.96 14.61 1.30
C PRO A 21 -5.19 13.30 1.52
N TRP A 22 -4.61 12.71 0.48
CA TRP A 22 -3.96 11.41 0.56
C TRP A 22 -2.49 11.52 0.96
N LYS A 23 -2.02 10.52 1.70
CA LYS A 23 -0.63 10.37 2.11
C LYS A 23 -0.18 8.94 1.88
N GLN A 24 0.97 8.78 1.23
CA GLN A 24 1.66 7.50 1.12
C GLN A 24 2.32 7.16 2.45
N ILE A 25 2.11 5.94 2.92
CA ILE A 25 2.67 5.41 4.16
C ILE A 25 3.39 4.10 3.85
N TYR A 26 4.56 3.95 4.46
CA TYR A 26 5.40 2.76 4.39
C TYR A 26 5.20 1.98 5.67
N ASP A 27 4.61 0.80 5.56
CA ASP A 27 4.55 -0.13 6.68
C ASP A 27 5.78 -1.02 6.66
N VAL A 28 6.73 -0.71 7.54
CA VAL A 28 7.99 -1.45 7.65
C VAL A 28 7.82 -2.83 8.28
N GLU A 29 6.71 -3.06 8.99
CA GLU A 29 6.41 -4.35 9.61
C GLU A 29 5.90 -5.33 8.56
N THR A 30 4.93 -4.92 7.76
CA THR A 30 4.35 -5.74 6.69
C THR A 30 5.08 -5.65 5.36
N TRP A 31 6.04 -4.73 5.24
CA TRP A 31 6.74 -4.40 3.99
C TRP A 31 5.82 -3.94 2.86
N LEU A 32 4.67 -3.36 3.20
CA LEU A 32 3.68 -2.88 2.25
C LEU A 32 3.61 -1.37 2.19
N ILE A 33 3.12 -0.87 1.05
CA ILE A 33 2.76 0.54 0.88
C ILE A 33 1.26 0.66 0.90
N PHE A 34 0.77 1.68 1.61
CA PHE A 34 -0.64 2.04 1.58
C PHE A 34 -0.83 3.56 1.52
N TYR A 35 -1.98 3.96 1.03
CA TYR A 35 -2.39 5.36 0.95
C TYR A 35 -3.50 5.61 1.95
N LYS A 36 -3.31 6.59 2.84
CA LYS A 36 -4.29 7.01 3.83
C LYS A 36 -4.87 8.36 3.47
N ASN A 37 -6.20 8.45 3.47
CA ASN A 37 -6.91 9.72 3.38
C ASN A 37 -7.00 10.33 4.78
N ASN A 38 -6.42 11.52 4.97
CA ASN A 38 -6.38 12.15 6.29
C ASN A 38 -7.72 12.73 6.74
N GLU A 39 -8.67 12.96 5.84
CA GLU A 39 -9.98 13.51 6.16
C GLU A 39 -10.96 12.40 6.55
N SER A 40 -10.98 11.29 5.81
CA SER A 40 -11.89 10.17 6.05
C SER A 40 -11.31 9.05 6.91
N GLY A 41 -9.98 9.01 7.08
CA GLY A 41 -9.26 7.91 7.73
C GLY A 41 -9.13 6.63 6.88
N PHE A 42 -9.71 6.62 5.68
CA PHE A 42 -9.70 5.44 4.80
C PHE A 42 -8.29 5.09 4.31
N SER A 43 -7.99 3.80 4.19
CA SER A 43 -6.68 3.30 3.76
C SER A 43 -6.81 2.31 2.61
N ILE A 44 -5.90 2.39 1.64
CA ILE A 44 -5.82 1.48 0.48
C ILE A 44 -4.41 0.95 0.37
N TYR A 45 -4.27 -0.38 0.35
CA TYR A 45 -2.99 -1.02 0.06
C TYR A 45 -2.68 -0.95 -1.43
N ASP A 46 -1.46 -0.54 -1.75
CA ASP A 46 -0.91 -0.69 -3.08
C ASP A 46 -0.48 -2.13 -3.27
N ILE A 47 -0.97 -2.80 -4.32
CA ILE A 47 -0.62 -4.19 -4.64
C ILE A 47 0.27 -4.28 -5.89
N ARG A 48 0.73 -3.15 -6.44
CA ARG A 48 1.69 -3.15 -7.54
C ARG A 48 3.02 -3.68 -7.03
N SER A 49 3.70 -4.50 -7.83
CA SER A 49 4.97 -5.14 -7.44
C SER A 49 6.11 -4.15 -7.21
N LEU A 50 6.14 -3.03 -7.93
CA LEU A 50 7.11 -1.96 -7.76
C LEU A 50 6.37 -0.64 -7.56
N VAL A 51 6.69 0.06 -6.48
CA VAL A 51 6.06 1.33 -6.13
C VAL A 51 7.13 2.38 -5.92
N ASN A 52 6.98 3.55 -6.55
CA ASN A 52 7.90 4.66 -6.31
C ASN A 52 7.62 5.27 -4.94
N ILE A 53 8.67 5.40 -4.13
CA ILE A 53 8.64 5.97 -2.77
C ILE A 53 9.31 7.34 -2.70
N GLN A 54 9.37 8.01 -3.85
CA GLN A 54 9.99 9.29 -4.17
C GLN A 54 11.49 9.21 -4.49
N ARG A 55 11.97 10.26 -5.19
CA ARG A 55 13.39 10.48 -5.52
C ARG A 55 14.04 9.34 -6.31
N GLY A 56 13.24 8.62 -7.10
CA GLY A 56 13.69 7.49 -7.91
C GLY A 56 13.96 6.21 -7.11
N VAL A 57 13.54 6.16 -5.85
CA VAL A 57 13.62 4.94 -5.05
C VAL A 57 12.36 4.12 -5.32
N LEU A 58 12.55 2.86 -5.71
CA LEU A 58 11.47 1.89 -5.90
C LEU A 58 11.44 0.93 -4.72
N TRP A 59 10.24 0.69 -4.20
CA TRP A 59 9.96 -0.32 -3.22
C TRP A 59 9.42 -1.57 -3.90
N ASP A 60 10.02 -2.71 -3.57
CA ASP A 60 9.58 -4.01 -4.03
C ASP A 60 8.53 -4.58 -3.09
N ASN A 61 7.29 -4.58 -3.59
CA ASN A 61 6.09 -5.05 -2.91
C ASN A 61 5.73 -6.48 -3.33
N SER A 62 6.57 -7.15 -4.14
CA SER A 62 6.38 -8.56 -4.56
C SER A 62 6.57 -9.54 -3.40
N SER A 63 7.16 -9.06 -2.31
CA SER A 63 7.21 -9.73 -1.02
C SER A 63 5.83 -9.61 -0.35
N TYR A 64 4.83 -10.33 -0.88
CA TYR A 64 3.49 -10.41 -0.29
C TYR A 64 3.48 -11.17 1.05
N TYR A 65 4.46 -10.97 1.92
CA TYR A 65 4.42 -11.37 3.32
C TYR A 65 3.49 -10.43 4.10
N ALA A 66 2.28 -10.23 3.59
CA ALA A 66 1.21 -9.63 4.36
C ALA A 66 0.80 -10.68 5.41
N THR A 67 1.35 -10.60 6.61
CA THR A 67 0.71 -11.22 7.77
C THR A 67 -0.62 -10.50 7.96
N ILE A 68 -1.70 -11.15 7.55
CA ILE A 68 -3.02 -10.75 8.01
C ILE A 68 -2.98 -10.99 9.51
N ASP A 69 -2.93 -9.92 10.30
CA ASP A 69 -3.26 -9.99 11.73
C ASP A 69 -4.74 -10.35 11.83
N VAL A 70 -5.02 -11.64 11.69
CA VAL A 70 -6.30 -12.21 12.10
C VAL A 70 -6.29 -12.09 13.62
N PRO A 71 -7.26 -11.41 14.26
CA PRO A 71 -7.38 -11.41 15.71
C PRO A 71 -7.35 -12.86 16.17
N SER A 72 -6.29 -13.24 16.89
CA SER A 72 -5.98 -14.64 17.15
C SER A 72 -7.10 -15.27 17.95
N ASN A 73 -7.88 -16.11 17.30
CA ASN A 73 -8.44 -17.30 17.92
C ASN A 73 -8.12 -18.46 16.97
N ASP A 74 -6.93 -19.02 17.19
CA ASP A 74 -6.46 -20.29 16.66
C ASP A 74 -6.49 -20.47 15.13
N THR A 75 -5.32 -20.61 14.51
CA THR A 75 -4.86 -21.84 13.82
C THR A 75 -3.88 -21.53 12.68
N LYS A 76 -2.65 -22.05 12.84
CA LYS A 76 -1.63 -22.48 11.85
C LYS A 76 -1.49 -21.70 10.53
N TYR A 77 -0.38 -20.97 10.43
CA TYR A 77 0.20 -20.48 9.19
C TYR A 77 0.41 -21.63 8.19
N SER A 78 -0.23 -21.54 7.02
CA SER A 78 0.14 -22.30 5.83
C SER A 78 0.68 -21.35 4.77
N THR A 79 1.95 -21.50 4.44
CA THR A 79 2.59 -20.84 3.29
C THR A 79 1.95 -21.37 2.00
N ILE A 80 1.41 -20.49 1.18
CA ILE A 80 0.94 -20.82 -0.17
C ILE A 80 2.06 -20.41 -1.12
N ASN A 81 2.66 -21.39 -1.80
CA ASN A 81 3.63 -21.17 -2.89
C ASN A 81 2.92 -20.69 -4.16
#